data_AF-A0A2H5W374-F1
#
_entry.id   AF-A0A2H5W374-F1
#
_cell.length_a   1.000
_cell.length_b   1.000
_cell.length_c   1.000
_cell.angle_alpha   90.00
_cell.angle_beta   90.00
_cell.angle_gamma   90.00
#
_symmetry.space_group_name_H-M   'P 1'
#
loop_
_entity.id
_entity.type
_entity.pdbx_description
1 polymer ?
#
loop_
_entity_poly.entity_id
_entity_poly.type
_entity_poly.pdbx_seq_one_letter_code
_entity_poly.pdbx_strand_id
1 'polypeptide(L)'
;MELGGRAEVSHVLRLVEKKMQGVLNEYDVRPLPSDSQDPPLAQHGRVVSNTMVREGLLSSDSPWGIWEITEQGRKALQQGGV
;
A
#
# COMPACT_ATOMS: atom_id res chain seq x y z
N MET A 1 4.45 -14.39 -3.72
CA MET A 1 4.57 -12.91 -3.86
C MET A 1 4.14 -12.54 -5.27
N GLU A 2 3.11 -11.72 -5.43
CA GLU A 2 2.43 -11.52 -6.72
C GLU A 2 3.13 -10.52 -7.67
N LEU A 3 4.01 -9.65 -7.16
CA LEU A 3 4.63 -8.56 -7.93
C LEU A 3 6.17 -8.58 -7.91
N GLY A 4 6.80 -9.73 -7.61
CA GLY A 4 8.28 -9.84 -7.54
C GLY A 4 8.97 -9.06 -6.41
N GLY A 5 8.21 -8.25 -5.67
CA GLY A 5 8.70 -7.43 -4.55
C GLY A 5 9.09 -6.01 -4.94
N ARG A 6 8.82 -5.56 -6.16
CA ARG A 6 8.97 -4.18 -6.60
C ARG A 6 7.85 -3.82 -7.58
N ALA A 7 7.05 -2.82 -7.26
CA ALA A 7 5.92 -2.42 -8.10
C ALA A 7 5.56 -0.94 -7.94
N GLU A 8 4.85 -0.40 -8.92
CA GLU A 8 4.27 0.92 -8.79
C GLU A 8 3.20 0.95 -7.71
N VAL A 9 3.23 2.02 -6.91
CA VAL A 9 2.26 2.28 -5.83
C VAL A 9 0.84 2.31 -6.37
N SER A 10 0.63 2.95 -7.52
CA SER A 10 -0.66 3.01 -8.21
C SER A 10 -1.24 1.61 -8.48
N HIS A 11 -0.39 0.68 -8.91
CA HIS A 11 -0.76 -0.69 -9.22
C HIS A 11 -1.02 -1.51 -7.94
N VAL A 12 -0.16 -1.36 -6.92
CA VAL A 12 -0.36 -2.02 -5.63
C VAL A 12 -1.68 -1.58 -4.99
N LEU A 13 -1.96 -0.28 -4.96
CA LEU A 13 -3.19 0.25 -4.38
C LEU A 13 -4.45 -0.23 -5.11
N ARG A 14 -4.41 -0.31 -6.45
CA ARG A 14 -5.51 -0.88 -7.25
C ARG A 14 -5.74 -2.37 -6.95
N LEU A 15 -4.68 -3.14 -6.71
CA LEU A 15 -4.79 -4.54 -6.33
C LEU A 15 -5.34 -4.70 -4.91
N VAL A 16 -4.91 -3.85 -3.97
CA VAL A 16 -5.46 -3.81 -2.61
C VAL A 16 -6.94 -3.44 -2.63
N GLU A 17 -7.32 -2.40 -3.38
CA GLU A 17 -8.71 -2.01 -3.58
C GLU A 17 -9.56 -3.17 -4.09
N LYS A 18 -9.09 -3.86 -5.14
CA LYS A 18 -9.78 -5.02 -5.71
C LYS A 18 -9.89 -6.20 -4.74
N LYS A 19 -8.85 -6.46 -3.94
CA LYS A 19 -8.86 -7.54 -2.94
C LYS A 19 -9.74 -7.21 -1.74
N MET A 20 -9.81 -5.93 -1.38
CA MET A 20 -10.56 -5.44 -0.23
C MET A 20 -11.97 -4.98 -0.61
N GLN A 21 -12.40 -5.16 -1.86
CA GLN A 21 -13.71 -4.75 -2.38
C GLN A 21 -14.90 -5.43 -1.65
N GLY A 22 -14.66 -6.51 -0.90
CA GLY A 22 -15.64 -7.16 -0.02
C GLY A 22 -15.42 -6.92 1.48
N VAL A 23 -14.42 -6.11 1.86
CA VAL A 23 -14.06 -5.76 3.24
C VAL A 23 -14.25 -4.27 3.51
N LEU A 24 -13.91 -3.42 2.55
CA LEU A 24 -14.08 -1.97 2.60
C LEU A 24 -15.55 -1.62 2.48
N ASN A 25 -16.01 -0.71 3.33
CA ASN A 25 -17.36 -0.18 3.29
C ASN A 25 -17.43 1.06 2.39
N GLU A 26 -18.63 1.58 2.15
CA GLU A 26 -18.84 2.75 1.28
C GLU A 26 -18.07 4.01 1.73
N TYR A 27 -17.73 4.14 3.01
CA TYR A 27 -16.99 5.28 3.56
C TYR A 27 -15.49 5.18 3.29
N ASP A 28 -14.95 3.97 3.12
CA ASP A 28 -13.53 3.76 2.84
C ASP A 28 -13.18 4.05 1.37
N VAL A 29 -14.17 3.97 0.48
CA VAL A 29 -14.03 4.20 -0.97
C VAL A 29 -14.61 5.53 -1.44
N ARG A 30 -15.51 6.17 -0.68
CA ARG A 30 -16.15 7.42 -1.12
C ARG A 30 -15.15 8.59 -1.02
N PRO A 31 -14.85 9.31 -2.13
CA PRO A 31 -14.04 10.51 -2.07
C PRO A 31 -14.66 11.53 -1.12
N LEU A 32 -13.82 12.12 -0.26
CA LEU A 32 -14.27 13.13 0.70
C LEU A 32 -14.79 14.36 -0.05
N PRO A 33 -15.84 15.04 0.48
CA PRO A 33 -16.44 16.22 -0.17
C PRO A 33 -15.43 17.37 -0.40
N SER A 34 -14.36 17.40 0.37
CA SER A 34 -13.21 18.30 0.23
C SER A 34 -12.26 17.81 -0.87
N ASP A 35 -12.77 17.79 -2.11
CA ASP A 35 -12.09 17.85 -3.41
C ASP A 35 -10.64 17.31 -3.49
N SER A 36 -10.41 16.13 -2.90
CA SER A 36 -9.20 15.37 -3.11
C SER A 36 -9.41 14.57 -4.39
N GLN A 37 -8.72 14.94 -5.46
CA GLN A 37 -8.65 14.15 -6.70
C GLN A 37 -8.13 12.73 -6.44
N ASP A 38 -7.48 12.50 -5.29
CA ASP A 38 -7.03 11.19 -4.83
C ASP A 38 -8.09 10.52 -3.92
N PRO A 39 -8.47 9.24 -4.19
CA PRO A 39 -9.35 8.48 -3.31
C PRO A 39 -8.79 8.32 -1.88
N PRO A 40 -9.63 8.22 -0.83
CA PRO A 40 -9.16 8.05 0.55
C PRO A 40 -8.24 6.85 0.74
N LEU A 41 -8.48 5.76 0.01
CA LEU A 41 -7.62 4.58 0.02
C LEU A 41 -6.18 4.87 -0.45
N ALA A 42 -6.01 5.76 -1.42
CA ALA A 42 -4.67 6.15 -1.88
C ALA A 42 -3.93 6.99 -0.83
N GLN A 43 -4.65 7.84 -0.11
CA GLN A 43 -4.12 8.58 1.03
C GLN A 43 -3.71 7.64 2.17
N HIS A 44 -4.57 6.69 2.55
CA HIS A 44 -4.24 5.68 3.56
C HIS A 44 -3.04 4.84 3.14
N GLY A 45 -2.98 4.43 1.87
CA GLY A 45 -1.83 3.73 1.29
C GLY A 45 -0.51 4.47 1.48
N ARG A 46 -0.49 5.79 1.27
CA ARG A 46 0.70 6.64 1.51
C ARG A 46 1.09 6.69 2.99
N VAL A 47 0.12 6.76 3.90
CA VAL A 47 0.40 6.75 5.35
C VAL A 47 1.02 5.42 5.76
N VAL A 48 0.39 4.30 5.36
CA VAL A 48 0.88 2.96 5.70
C VAL A 48 2.26 2.72 5.07
N SER A 49 2.54 3.22 3.86
CA SER A 49 3.88 3.06 3.27
C SER A 49 4.96 3.81 4.03
N ASN A 50 4.67 5.02 4.51
CA ASN A 50 5.62 5.75 5.33
C ASN A 50 5.93 4.98 6.63
N THR A 51 4.92 4.35 7.23
CA THR A 51 5.10 3.46 8.38
C THR A 51 5.94 2.23 8.00
N MET A 52 5.60 1.54 6.91
CA MET A 52 6.34 0.36 6.46
C MET A 52 7.80 0.66 6.09
N VAL A 53 8.11 1.84 5.55
CA VAL A 53 9.50 2.28 5.31
C VAL A 53 10.22 2.52 6.64
N ARG A 54 9.56 3.18 7.61
CA ARG A 54 10.12 3.40 8.96
C ARG A 54 10.39 2.10 9.72
N GLU A 55 9.53 1.10 9.54
CA GLU A 55 9.65 -0.22 10.14
C GLU A 55 10.66 -1.12 9.41
N GLY A 56 11.22 -0.65 8.29
CA GLY A 56 12.19 -1.40 7.49
C GLY A 56 11.56 -2.47 6.60
N LEU A 57 10.23 -2.51 6.45
CA LEU A 57 9.50 -3.47 5.60
C LEU A 57 9.54 -3.06 4.12
N LEU A 58 9.55 -1.76 3.83
CA LEU A 58 9.74 -1.19 2.50
C LEU A 58 11.06 -0.41 2.42
N SER A 59 11.69 -0.43 1.25
CA SER A 59 12.96 0.28 1.00
C SER A 59 12.72 1.79 0.87
N SER A 60 13.47 2.59 1.63
CA SER A 60 13.50 4.06 1.50
C SER A 60 14.21 4.54 0.23
N ASP A 61 15.02 3.69 -0.38
CA ASP A 61 15.85 4.03 -1.55
C ASP A 61 15.12 3.77 -2.88
N SER A 62 13.83 3.41 -2.80
CA SER A 62 13.01 3.19 -3.98
C SER A 62 12.74 4.51 -4.73
N PRO A 63 12.70 4.49 -6.08
CA PRO A 63 12.27 5.63 -6.85
C PRO A 63 10.87 6.10 -6.46
N TRP A 64 10.62 7.39 -6.65
CA TRP A 64 9.30 7.98 -6.36
C TRP A 64 8.20 7.23 -7.13
N GLY A 65 7.14 6.84 -6.42
CA GLY A 65 6.03 6.06 -6.99
C GLY A 65 6.27 4.56 -7.10
N ILE A 66 7.40 4.03 -6.63
CA ILE A 66 7.69 2.60 -6.55
C ILE A 66 7.79 2.16 -5.08
N TRP A 67 7.15 1.05 -4.74
CA TRP A 67 7.41 0.34 -3.50
C TRP A 67 8.25 -0.90 -3.78
N GLU A 68 9.33 -1.05 -3.03
CA GLU A 68 10.16 -2.24 -3.01
C GLU A 68 10.16 -2.83 -1.61
N ILE A 69 9.85 -4.12 -1.51
CA ILE A 69 9.85 -4.85 -0.24
C ILE A 69 11.28 -5.24 0.11
N THR A 70 11.68 -4.95 1.35
CA THR A 70 12.97 -5.38 1.87
C THR A 70 12.94 -6.87 2.22
N GLU A 71 14.11 -7.44 2.48
CA GLU A 71 14.20 -8.81 2.99
C GLU A 71 13.45 -8.99 4.31
N GLN A 72 13.41 -7.97 5.17
CA GLN A 72 12.63 -7.97 6.40
C GLN A 72 11.13 -8.03 6.11
N GLY A 73 10.63 -7.20 5.18
CA GLY A 73 9.25 -7.24 4.73
C GLY A 73 8.86 -8.61 4.15
N ARG A 74 9.77 -9.25 3.39
CA ARG A 74 9.56 -10.59 2.84
C ARG A 74 9.38 -11.64 3.94
N LYS A 75 10.18 -11.57 5.01
CA LYS A 75 10.06 -12.44 6.17
C LYS A 75 8.77 -12.21 6.95
N ALA A 76 8.38 -10.94 7.15
CA ALA A 76 7.11 -10.59 7.80
C ALA A 76 5.90 -11.20 7.05
N LEU A 77 5.89 -11.11 5.71
CA LEU A 77 4.86 -11.73 4.88
C LEU A 77 4.82 -13.26 4.99
N GLN A 78 5.98 -13.92 5.12
CA GLN A 78 6.05 -15.37 5.28
C GLN A 78 5.60 -15.85 6.66
N GLN A 79 5.80 -15.01 7.69
CA GLN A 79 5.40 -15.31 9.07
C GLN A 79 3.92 -15.02 9.34
N GLY A 80 3.17 -14.51 8.36
CA GLY A 80 1.75 -14.19 8.49
C GLY A 80 1.47 -13.02 9.43
N GLY A 81 2.49 -12.22 9.78
CA GLY A 81 2.41 -11.21 10.82
C GLY A 81 2.40 -9.79 10.27
N VAL A 82 1.23 -9.15 10.35
CA VAL A 82 1.04 -7.83 10.98
C VAL A 82 -0.17 -7.95 11.90
#